data_AF-A0AA95K937-F1
#
_entry.id   AF-A0AA95K937-F1
#
_cell.length_a   1.000
_cell.length_b   1.000
_cell.length_c   1.000
_cell.angle_alpha   90.00
_cell.angle_beta   90.00
_cell.angle_gamma   90.00
#
_symmetry.space_group_name_H-M   'P 1'
#
loop_
_entity.id
_entity.type
_entity.pdbx_description
1 polymer ?
#
loop_
_entity_poly.entity_id
_entity_poly.type
_entity_poly.pdbx_seq_one_letter_code
_entity_poly.pdbx_strand_id
1 'polypeptide(L)'
;MGEFRDVGIGEPLTLFIQASETAAAADDVTVQFVLETARTKDFANPHVMFQSDAKPVAKLVAGERISAVIPAGSQRYMRLRYVVANVSLTAGAFTAGINLTVDAHPIYPAVSQ
;
A
#
# COMPACT_ATOMS: atom_id res chain seq x y z
N MET A 1 -6.50 -28.80 -5.29
CA MET A 1 -7.50 -27.77 -5.65
C MET A 1 -7.45 -26.65 -4.62
N GLY A 2 -6.82 -25.49 -4.76
CA GLY A 2 -5.91 -24.93 -5.76
C GLY A 2 -4.95 -23.98 -5.01
N GLU A 3 -3.66 -24.14 -5.25
CA GLU A 3 -2.58 -23.41 -4.53
C GLU A 3 -2.37 -21.99 -5.07
N PHE A 4 -3.03 -21.66 -6.18
CA PHE A 4 -3.04 -20.37 -6.82
C PHE A 4 -4.48 -19.85 -6.84
N ARG A 5 -4.73 -18.80 -6.06
CA ARG A 5 -5.94 -17.99 -6.14
C ARG A 5 -5.49 -16.63 -6.63
N ASP A 6 -5.20 -16.57 -7.92
CA ASP A 6 -4.75 -15.33 -8.52
C ASP A 6 -5.94 -14.38 -8.63
N VAL A 7 -5.92 -13.32 -7.83
CA VAL A 7 -6.91 -12.23 -7.85
C VAL A 7 -6.52 -11.12 -8.82
N GLY A 8 -5.31 -11.15 -9.39
CA GLY A 8 -4.85 -10.16 -10.37
C GLY A 8 -5.17 -10.54 -11.82
N ILE A 9 -5.81 -11.69 -12.06
CA ILE A 9 -6.20 -12.13 -13.41
C ILE A 9 -7.64 -11.71 -13.71
N GLY A 10 -7.82 -10.90 -14.77
CA GLY A 10 -9.11 -10.33 -15.14
C GLY A 10 -9.08 -8.80 -15.13
N GLU A 11 -9.92 -8.16 -14.32
CA GLU A 11 -9.95 -6.71 -14.17
C GLU A 11 -8.84 -6.24 -13.21
N PRO A 12 -8.15 -5.12 -13.53
CA PRO A 12 -7.05 -4.63 -12.70
C PRO A 12 -7.57 -4.19 -11.32
N LEU A 13 -7.33 -5.00 -10.30
CA LEU A 13 -7.57 -4.63 -8.92
C LEU A 13 -6.56 -3.60 -8.44
N THR A 14 -7.03 -2.60 -7.71
CA THR A 14 -6.17 -1.55 -7.17
C THR A 14 -6.04 -1.72 -5.66
N LEU A 15 -4.80 -1.83 -5.18
CA LEU A 15 -4.44 -1.66 -3.79
C LEU A 15 -4.61 -0.19 -3.41
N PHE A 16 -5.39 0.07 -2.37
CA PHE A 16 -5.59 1.37 -1.78
C PHE A 16 -5.02 1.37 -0.37
N ILE A 17 -4.15 2.34 -0.08
CA ILE A 17 -3.61 2.58 1.25
C ILE A 17 -3.89 4.04 1.60
N GLN A 18 -4.57 4.28 2.71
CA GLN A 18 -4.85 5.63 3.21
C GLN A 18 -4.29 5.79 4.61
N ALA A 19 -3.63 6.92 4.87
CA ALA A 19 -3.36 7.38 6.23
C ALA A 19 -4.66 7.88 6.85
N SER A 20 -5.20 7.16 7.83
CA SER A 20 -6.39 7.54 8.59
C SER A 20 -6.05 8.63 9.61
N GLU A 21 -4.84 8.59 10.15
CA GLU A 21 -4.30 9.60 11.06
C GLU A 21 -2.91 10.03 10.56
N THR A 22 -2.56 11.29 10.79
CA THR A 22 -1.23 11.82 10.45
C THR A 22 -0.16 11.04 11.20
N ALA A 23 0.78 10.47 10.45
CA ALA A 23 1.91 9.78 11.04
C ALA A 23 2.84 10.78 11.72
N ALA A 24 3.34 10.43 12.91
CA ALA A 24 4.30 11.25 13.64
C ALA A 24 5.53 10.39 13.99
N ALA A 25 6.70 11.01 13.91
CA ALA A 25 7.97 10.46 14.34
C ALA A 25 8.82 11.60 14.91
N ALA A 26 9.78 11.27 15.79
CA ALA A 26 10.68 12.26 16.37
C ALA A 26 11.70 12.80 15.36
N ASP A 27 12.03 12.02 14.33
CA ASP A 27 13.07 12.30 13.33
C ASP A 27 12.57 12.04 11.89
N ASP A 28 13.46 12.24 10.91
CA ASP A 28 13.22 12.00 9.49
C ASP A 28 13.10 10.49 9.19
N VAL A 29 11.93 9.95 9.52
CA VAL A 29 11.55 8.56 9.33
C VAL A 29 10.86 8.42 7.98
N THR A 30 11.16 7.32 7.29
CA THR A 30 10.45 6.94 6.07
C THR A 30 9.67 5.65 6.28
N VAL A 31 8.49 5.58 5.66
CA VAL A 31 7.66 4.38 5.63
C VAL A 31 7.54 3.93 4.18
N GLN A 32 7.84 2.66 3.95
CA GLN A 32 7.65 2.00 2.69
C GLN A 32 6.60 0.90 2.83
N PHE A 33 5.65 0.88 1.90
CA PHE A 33 4.56 -0.09 1.88
C PHE A 33 4.90 -1.17 0.85
N VAL A 34 4.98 -2.41 1.31
CA VAL A 34 5.33 -3.57 0.48
C VAL A 34 4.18 -4.56 0.50
N LEU A 35 3.56 -4.79 -0.67
CA LEU A 35 2.57 -5.83 -0.84
C LEU A 35 3.29 -7.15 -1.14
N GLU A 36 3.08 -8.13 -0.28
CA GLU A 36 3.73 -9.44 -0.38
C GLU A 36 2.68 -10.53 -0.47
N THR A 37 2.95 -11.55 -1.29
CA THR A 37 2.12 -12.75 -1.40
C THR A 37 2.91 -14.00 -1.03
N ALA A 38 2.23 -15.00 -0.48
CA ALA A 38 2.84 -16.26 -0.10
C ALA A 38 1.89 -17.44 -0.29
N ARG A 39 2.46 -18.64 -0.43
CA ARG A 39 1.72 -19.91 -0.47
C ARG A 39 1.27 -20.36 0.93
N THR A 40 2.03 -20.02 1.96
CA THR A 40 1.79 -20.41 3.35
C THR A 40 1.42 -19.21 4.20
N LYS A 41 0.61 -19.45 5.26
CA LYS A 41 0.16 -18.40 6.20
C LYS A 41 1.32 -17.74 6.96
N ASP A 42 2.44 -18.44 7.08
CA ASP A 42 3.62 -17.99 7.83
C ASP A 42 4.54 -17.09 6.99
N PHE A 43 4.22 -16.88 5.70
CA PHE A 43 5.01 -16.06 4.78
C PHE A 43 6.51 -16.42 4.78
N ALA A 44 6.84 -17.71 4.83
CA ALA A 44 8.21 -18.20 4.91
C ALA A 44 9.05 -17.89 3.65
N ASN A 45 8.40 -17.81 2.49
CA ASN A 45 9.02 -17.38 1.24
C ASN A 45 8.08 -16.40 0.52
N PRO A 46 8.02 -15.14 0.97
CA PRO A 46 7.11 -14.14 0.44
C PRO A 46 7.64 -13.59 -0.88
N HIS A 47 6.75 -13.43 -1.86
CA HIS A 47 7.03 -12.76 -3.11
C HIS A 47 6.51 -11.32 -3.06
N VAL A 48 7.35 -10.35 -3.40
CA VAL A 48 6.97 -8.93 -3.45
C VAL A 48 6.22 -8.66 -4.74
N MET A 49 4.97 -8.21 -4.62
CA MET A 49 4.14 -7.85 -5.76
C MET A 49 4.18 -6.35 -6.03
N PHE A 50 4.23 -5.55 -4.97
CA PHE A 50 4.32 -4.11 -5.09
C PHE A 50 5.19 -3.56 -3.97
N GLN A 51 5.95 -2.52 -4.29
CA GLN A 51 6.77 -1.79 -3.35
C GLN A 51 6.63 -0.31 -3.66
N SER A 52 6.17 0.49 -2.69
CA SER A 52 6.13 1.94 -2.83
C SER A 52 7.54 2.53 -2.71
N ASP A 53 7.73 3.78 -3.14
CA ASP A 53 8.88 4.56 -2.71
C ASP A 53 8.89 4.76 -1.20
N ALA A 54 10.07 5.03 -0.63
CA ALA A 54 10.20 5.41 0.77
C ALA A 54 9.56 6.78 0.96
N LYS A 55 8.39 6.83 1.60
CA LYS A 55 7.68 8.08 1.85
C LYS A 55 8.10 8.65 3.20
N PRO A 56 8.56 9.92 3.26
CA PRO A 56 8.85 10.56 4.53
C PRO A 56 7.56 10.74 5.34
N VAL A 57 7.65 10.64 6.66
CA VAL A 57 6.51 10.77 7.57
C VAL A 57 5.79 12.12 7.40
N ALA A 58 6.52 13.19 7.07
CA ALA A 58 5.94 14.50 6.76
C ALA A 58 4.96 14.50 5.57
N LYS A 59 5.04 13.51 4.68
CA LYS A 59 4.10 13.33 3.56
C LYS A 59 2.92 12.42 3.90
N LEU A 60 2.96 11.72 5.03
CA LEU A 60 1.91 10.79 5.48
C LEU A 60 0.93 11.51 6.41
N VAL A 61 0.25 12.51 5.85
CA VAL A 61 -0.82 13.26 6.54
C VAL A 61 -2.15 12.53 6.44
N ALA A 62 -3.07 12.81 7.37
CA ALA A 62 -4.42 12.26 7.31
C ALA A 62 -5.08 12.56 5.94
N GLY A 63 -5.57 11.52 5.28
CA GLY A 63 -6.17 11.60 3.95
C GLY A 63 -5.19 11.41 2.78
N GLU A 64 -3.88 11.31 3.02
CA GLU A 64 -2.92 10.92 1.99
C GLU A 64 -3.23 9.49 1.52
N ARG A 65 -3.26 9.31 0.20
CA ARG A 65 -3.65 8.07 -0.46
C ARG A 65 -2.56 7.57 -1.38
N ILE A 66 -2.31 6.28 -1.33
CA ILE A 66 -1.42 5.55 -2.21
C ILE A 66 -2.25 4.50 -2.91
N SER A 67 -2.34 4.60 -4.23
CA SER A 67 -3.02 3.64 -5.08
C SER A 67 -2.00 2.93 -5.97
N ALA A 68 -2.05 1.61 -6.02
CA ALA A 68 -1.20 0.80 -6.89
C ALA A 68 -1.99 -0.34 -7.51
N VAL A 69 -1.76 -0.61 -8.79
CA VAL A 69 -2.35 -1.77 -9.47
C VAL A 69 -1.66 -3.02 -8.97
N ILE A 70 -2.43 -4.04 -8.58
CA ILE A 70 -1.90 -5.32 -8.14
C ILE A 70 -1.49 -6.13 -9.38
N PRO A 71 -0.22 -6.54 -9.51
CA PRO A 71 0.19 -7.40 -10.62
C PRO A 71 -0.45 -8.78 -10.53
N ALA A 72 -0.68 -9.41 -11.68
CA ALA A 72 -1.08 -10.81 -11.74
C ALA A 72 0.01 -11.73 -11.14
N GLY A 73 -0.39 -12.91 -10.69
CA GLY A 73 0.48 -13.88 -10.02
C GLY A 73 0.32 -13.93 -8.50
N SER A 74 -0.81 -13.46 -7.98
CA SER A 74 -1.08 -13.50 -6.53
C SER A 74 -1.29 -14.94 -6.04
N GLN A 75 -0.64 -15.25 -4.92
CA GLN A 75 -0.73 -16.55 -4.26
C GLN A 75 -1.82 -16.51 -3.19
N ARG A 76 -2.03 -17.65 -2.51
CA ARG A 76 -3.12 -17.86 -1.55
C ARG A 76 -3.21 -16.83 -0.43
N TYR A 77 -2.09 -16.31 0.06
CA TYR A 77 -2.04 -15.32 1.13
C TYR A 77 -1.43 -14.03 0.60
N MET A 78 -1.98 -12.89 1.02
CA MET A 78 -1.46 -11.57 0.72
C MET A 78 -1.40 -10.77 2.02
N ARG A 79 -0.33 -9.98 2.19
CA ARG A 79 -0.18 -9.05 3.31
C ARG A 79 0.41 -7.73 2.82
N LEU A 80 0.12 -6.68 3.56
CA LEU A 80 0.82 -5.42 3.45
C LEU A 80 1.84 -5.32 4.59
N ARG A 81 3.12 -5.19 4.25
CA ARG A 81 4.22 -4.99 5.20
C ARG A 81 4.61 -3.51 5.20
N TYR A 82 4.68 -2.93 6.39
CA TYR A 82 5.14 -1.57 6.62
C TYR A 82 6.62 -1.62 7.02
N VAL A 83 7.49 -1.11 6.16
CA VAL A 83 8.93 -1.01 6.41
C VAL A 83 9.23 0.39 6.90
N VAL A 84 9.54 0.52 8.18
CA VAL A 84 9.87 1.80 8.81
C VAL A 84 11.38 1.89 8.94
N ALA A 85 11.99 2.92 8.38
CA ALA A 85 13.44 3.14 8.45
C ALA A 85 13.81 4.01 9.66
N ASN A 86 15.04 3.82 10.15
CA ASN A 86 15.71 4.61 11.20
C ASN A 86 15.14 4.45 12.62
N VAL A 87 13.88 4.85 12.84
CA VAL A 87 13.27 4.94 14.18
C VAL A 87 11.78 4.58 14.10
N SER A 88 11.21 4.09 15.20
CA SER A 88 9.78 3.75 15.28
C SER A 88 8.87 4.99 15.14
N LEU A 89 7.72 4.80 14.51
CA LEU A 89 6.64 5.77 14.49
C LEU A 89 6.06 5.94 15.90
N THR A 90 5.80 7.18 16.31
CA THR A 90 5.17 7.50 17.61
C THR A 90 3.66 7.66 17.49
N ALA A 91 3.15 7.91 16.27
CA ALA A 91 1.72 7.93 15.95
C ALA A 91 1.49 7.59 14.47
N GLY A 92 0.26 7.21 14.13
CA GLY A 92 -0.18 6.98 12.76
C GLY A 92 -1.05 5.72 12.64
N ALA A 93 -2.14 5.84 11.89
CA ALA A 93 -3.03 4.75 11.56
C ALA A 93 -3.16 4.64 10.03
N PHE A 94 -3.01 3.43 9.49
CA PHE A 94 -3.11 3.17 8.05
C PHE A 94 -4.22 2.18 7.78
N THR A 95 -5.14 2.55 6.89
CA THR A 95 -6.18 1.66 6.37
C THR A 95 -5.78 1.20 4.98
N ALA A 96 -5.71 -0.11 4.76
CA ALA A 96 -5.44 -0.70 3.47
C ALA A 96 -6.62 -1.57 3.01
N GLY A 97 -6.94 -1.50 1.74
CA GLY A 97 -8.02 -2.26 1.12
C GLY A 97 -7.73 -2.53 -0.36
N ILE A 98 -8.38 -3.55 -0.90
CA ILE A 98 -8.35 -3.85 -2.33
C ILE A 98 -9.69 -3.40 -2.89
N ASN A 99 -9.66 -2.48 -3.85
CA ASN A 99 -10.84 -1.96 -4.50
C ASN A 99 -10.77 -2.24 -6.01
N LEU A 100 -11.94 -2.42 -6.62
CA LEU A 100 -12.05 -2.52 -8.08
C LEU A 100 -11.68 -1.20 -8.76
N THR A 101 -12.02 -0.08 -8.11
CA THR A 101 -11.74 1.26 -8.61
C THR A 101 -11.43 2.15 -7.42
N VAL A 102 -10.51 3.08 -7.60
CA VAL A 102 -10.18 4.08 -6.57
C VAL A 102 -10.82 5.39 -6.97
N ASP A 103 -11.49 6.02 -6.00
CA ASP A 103 -11.95 7.40 -6.11
C ASP A 103 -10.75 8.34 -6.09
N ALA A 104 -10.18 8.58 -7.27
CA ALA A 104 -9.12 9.55 -7.48
C ALA A 104 -9.77 10.80 -8.09
N HIS A 105 -9.91 11.85 -7.28
CA HIS A 105 -10.33 13.18 -7.72
C HIS A 105 -9.12 14.11 -7.81
N PRO A 106 -8.30 14.03 -8.87
CA PRO A 106 -7.23 15.02 -9.08
C PRO A 106 -7.87 16.39 -9.29
N ILE A 107 -7.40 17.40 -8.54
CA ILE A 107 -7.79 18.80 -8.77
C ILE A 107 -7.25 19.20 -10.15
N TYR A 108 -8.13 19.39 -11.11
CA TYR A 108 -7.76 19.96 -12.40
C TYR A 108 -7.57 21.47 -12.23
N PRO A 109 -6.43 22.05 -12.64
CA PRO A 109 -6.31 23.50 -12.69
C PRO A 109 -7.34 24.02 -13.68
N ALA A 110 -8.29 24.82 -13.20
CA ALA A 110 -9.18 25.56 -14.10
C ALA A 110 -8.30 26.43 -15.00
N VAL A 111 -8.56 26.39 -16.32
CA VAL A 111 -7.87 27.25 -17.29
C VAL A 111 -8.06 28.70 -16.84
N SER A 112 -6.97 29.35 -16.43
CA SER A 112 -6.96 30.80 -16.25
C SER A 112 -7.13 31.42 -17.64
N GLN A 113 -8.35 31.86 -17.96
CA GLN A 113 -8.61 32.77 -19.07
C GLN A 113 -8.42 34.21 -18.63
#